data_AF-A0A7K0LNX7-F1
#
_entry.id   AF-A0A7K0LNX7-F1
#
_cell.length_a   1.000
_cell.length_b   1.000
_cell.length_c   1.000
_cell.angle_alpha   90.00
_cell.angle_beta   90.00
_cell.angle_gamma   90.00
#
_symmetry.space_group_name_H-M   'P 1'
#
loop_
_entity.id
_entity.type
_entity.pdbx_description
1 polymer ?
#
loop_
_entity_poly.entity_id
_entity_poly.type
_entity_poly.pdbx_seq_one_letter_code
_entity_poly.pdbx_strand_id
1 'polypeptide(L)'
;NLVADLLMVGAVIFSSICYVAGAGVTRVMPGWQVISWVVVLALPVTVPASLLLWTTTSAHYDTTALQWAALAGLGLSSMYLGFFAWYRGLSLAGVAYGSQVQQLQALLTLMWSALLLGESVTVGTVLAACLVIACVVWAQRSRGSFMVAPEE
;
A
#
# COMPACT_ATOMS: atom_id res chain seq x y z
N ASN A 1 -16.92 -1.91 15.03
CA ASN A 1 -18.25 -1.57 14.48
C ASN A 1 -18.38 -2.50 13.29
N LEU A 2 -19.23 -3.53 13.38
CA LEU A 2 -19.14 -4.70 12.49
C LEU A 2 -19.10 -4.35 10.99
N VAL A 3 -19.84 -3.31 10.58
CA VAL A 3 -19.85 -2.85 9.18
C VAL A 3 -18.48 -2.31 8.77
N ALA A 4 -17.85 -1.47 9.60
CA ALA A 4 -16.51 -0.97 9.34
C ALA A 4 -15.47 -2.10 9.33
N ASP A 5 -15.62 -3.08 10.22
CA ASP A 5 -14.72 -4.23 10.31
C ASP A 5 -14.80 -5.10 9.03
N LEU A 6 -16.01 -5.33 8.52
CA LEU A 6 -16.24 -6.05 7.26
C LEU A 6 -15.73 -5.27 6.04
N LEU A 7 -15.95 -3.95 5.99
CA LEU A 7 -15.41 -3.10 4.92
C LEU A 7 -13.88 -3.13 4.91
N MET A 8 -13.25 -3.13 6.09
CA MET A 8 -11.80 -3.23 6.20
C MET A 8 -11.28 -4.57 5.68
N VAL A 9 -11.92 -5.68 6.05
CA VAL A 9 -11.58 -7.01 5.52
C VAL A 9 -11.73 -7.05 4.00
N GLY A 10 -12.84 -6.52 3.47
CA GLY A 10 -13.06 -6.40 2.03
C GLY A 10 -11.94 -5.61 1.34
N ALA A 11 -11.60 -4.44 1.88
CA ALA A 11 -10.54 -3.58 1.34
C ALA A 11 -9.17 -4.30 1.30
N VAL A 12 -8.83 -5.06 2.34
CA VAL A 12 -7.59 -5.86 2.38
C VAL A 12 -7.59 -6.95 1.30
N ILE A 13 -8.71 -7.65 1.10
CA ILE A 13 -8.82 -8.70 0.08
C ILE A 13 -8.69 -8.10 -1.32
N PHE A 14 -9.48 -7.08 -1.65
CA PHE A 14 -9.47 -6.46 -2.97
C PHE A 14 -8.13 -5.79 -3.29
N SER A 15 -7.51 -5.12 -2.31
CA SER A 15 -6.17 -4.53 -2.50
C SER A 15 -5.12 -5.60 -2.76
N SER A 16 -5.15 -6.71 -2.03
CA SER A 16 -4.23 -7.84 -2.25
C SER A 16 -4.39 -8.44 -3.65
N ILE A 17 -5.62 -8.64 -4.12
CA ILE A 17 -5.90 -9.15 -5.48
C ILE A 17 -5.36 -8.17 -6.53
N CYS A 18 -5.72 -6.88 -6.42
CA CYS A 18 -5.26 -5.84 -7.35
C CYS A 18 -3.74 -5.78 -7.40
N TYR A 19 -3.08 -5.90 -6.25
CA TYR A 19 -1.63 -5.86 -6.13
C TYR A 19 -0.93 -7.02 -6.83
N VAL A 20 -1.40 -8.26 -6.58
CA VAL A 20 -0.84 -9.46 -7.23
C VAL A 20 -1.11 -9.44 -8.74
N ALA A 21 -2.33 -9.06 -9.14
CA ALA A 21 -2.70 -8.95 -10.55
C ALA A 21 -1.87 -7.89 -11.27
N GLY A 22 -1.76 -6.68 -10.72
CA GLY A 22 -0.95 -5.59 -11.28
C GLY A 22 0.51 -5.98 -11.44
N ALA A 23 1.09 -6.62 -10.42
CA ALA A 23 2.46 -7.13 -10.52
C ALA A 23 2.59 -8.25 -11.58
N GLY A 24 1.57 -9.09 -11.75
CA GLY A 24 1.53 -10.08 -12.83
C GLY A 24 1.56 -9.47 -14.23
N VAL A 25 0.85 -8.36 -14.44
CA VAL A 25 0.83 -7.62 -15.73
C VAL A 25 2.21 -7.05 -16.09
N THR A 26 3.08 -6.81 -15.10
CA THR A 26 4.45 -6.32 -15.37
C THR A 26 5.31 -7.28 -16.20
N ARG A 27 4.88 -8.54 -16.36
CA ARG A 27 5.54 -9.53 -17.22
C ARG A 27 5.37 -9.24 -18.72
N VAL A 28 4.30 -8.54 -19.10
CA VAL A 28 3.94 -8.27 -20.50
C VAL A 28 3.94 -6.77 -20.83
N MET A 29 4.05 -5.90 -19.80
CA MET A 29 3.98 -4.45 -19.93
C MET A 29 4.95 -3.78 -18.95
N PRO A 30 5.64 -2.69 -19.32
CA PRO A 30 6.48 -1.94 -18.39
C PRO A 30 5.69 -1.42 -17.17
N GLY A 31 6.29 -1.50 -15.98
CA GLY A 31 5.61 -1.15 -14.72
C GLY A 31 5.01 0.26 -14.65
N TRP A 32 5.61 1.25 -15.34
CA TRP A 32 5.05 2.59 -15.43
C TRP A 32 3.72 2.62 -16.20
N GLN A 33 3.58 1.83 -17.26
CA GLN A 33 2.31 1.73 -18.01
C GLN A 33 1.26 0.99 -17.17
N VAL A 34 1.66 -0.03 -16.41
CA VAL A 34 0.76 -0.75 -15.51
C VAL A 34 0.10 0.21 -14.52
N ILE A 35 0.88 1.03 -13.81
CA ILE A 35 0.29 2.01 -12.87
C ILE A 35 -0.52 3.10 -13.59
N SER A 36 -0.09 3.58 -14.76
CA SER A 36 -0.88 4.54 -15.55
C SER A 36 -2.27 3.99 -15.87
N TRP A 37 -2.36 2.73 -16.31
CA TRP A 37 -3.64 2.09 -16.57
C TRP A 37 -4.44 1.84 -15.30
N VAL A 38 -3.81 1.43 -14.20
CA VAL A 38 -4.50 1.29 -12.90
C VAL A 38 -5.15 2.60 -12.48
N VAL A 39 -4.45 3.74 -12.60
CA VAL A 39 -5.01 5.06 -12.28
C VAL A 39 -6.18 5.38 -13.19
N VAL A 40 -6.02 5.24 -14.51
CA VAL A 40 -7.09 5.52 -15.49
C VAL A 40 -8.33 4.66 -15.23
N LEU A 41 -8.16 3.37 -14.94
CA LEU A 41 -9.26 2.45 -14.65
C LEU A 41 -9.92 2.73 -13.28
N ALA A 42 -9.20 3.34 -12.34
CA ALA A 42 -9.76 3.73 -11.04
C ALA A 42 -10.60 5.01 -11.11
N LEU A 43 -10.30 5.94 -12.04
CA LEU A 43 -10.98 7.25 -12.15
C LEU A 43 -12.52 7.18 -12.21
N PRO A 44 -13.15 6.26 -12.98
CA PRO A 44 -14.62 6.17 -13.04
C PRO A 44 -15.27 5.85 -11.69
N VAL A 45 -14.53 5.31 -10.74
CA VAL A 45 -15.01 5.00 -9.39
C VAL A 45 -14.55 6.07 -8.39
N THR A 46 -13.27 6.45 -8.42
CA THR A 46 -12.69 7.35 -7.42
C THR A 46 -13.15 8.79 -7.59
N VAL A 47 -13.38 9.27 -8.82
CA VAL A 47 -13.86 10.64 -9.05
C VAL A 47 -15.30 10.83 -8.54
N PRO A 48 -16.29 9.98 -8.93
CA PRO A 48 -17.65 10.12 -8.38
C PRO A 48 -17.71 9.93 -6.87
N ALA A 49 -16.96 8.97 -6.32
CA ALA A 49 -16.91 8.75 -4.87
C ALA A 49 -16.33 9.98 -4.13
N SER A 50 -15.25 10.57 -4.66
CA SER A 50 -14.64 11.77 -4.07
C SER A 50 -15.60 12.96 -4.13
N LEU A 51 -16.33 13.15 -5.24
CA LEU A 51 -17.33 14.21 -5.37
C LEU A 51 -18.49 14.03 -4.39
N LEU A 52 -19.00 12.80 -4.23
CA LEU A 52 -20.06 12.49 -3.27
C LEU A 52 -19.63 12.72 -1.82
N LEU A 53 -18.41 12.31 -1.48
CA LEU A 53 -17.84 12.58 -0.16
C LEU A 53 -17.63 14.07 0.06
N TRP A 54 -17.16 14.80 -0.95
CA TRP A 54 -16.99 16.24 -0.87
C TRP A 54 -18.33 16.97 -0.64
N THR A 55 -19.39 16.64 -1.37
CA THR A 55 -20.70 17.31 -1.20
C THR A 55 -21.32 17.05 0.17
N THR A 56 -21.03 15.91 0.79
CA THR A 56 -21.57 15.56 2.12
C THR A 56 -20.72 16.07 3.28
N THR A 57 -19.43 16.32 3.07
CA THR A 57 -18.50 16.65 4.16
C THR A 57 -17.84 18.03 4.07
N SER A 58 -17.88 18.70 2.91
CA SER A 58 -17.22 20.00 2.66
C SER A 58 -17.59 21.10 3.65
N ALA A 59 -18.81 21.10 4.19
CA ALA A 59 -19.24 22.07 5.20
C ALA A 59 -18.41 22.03 6.51
N HIS A 60 -17.65 20.96 6.75
CA HIS A 60 -16.82 20.78 7.95
C HIS A 60 -15.35 21.14 7.74
N TYR A 61 -14.94 21.50 6.51
CA TYR A 61 -13.53 21.70 6.16
C TYR A 61 -13.30 22.97 5.36
N ASP A 62 -12.51 23.90 5.90
CA ASP A 62 -11.96 25.01 5.13
C ASP A 62 -10.67 24.56 4.42
N THR A 63 -10.77 24.31 3.12
CA THR A 63 -9.60 23.91 2.31
C THR A 63 -8.92 25.12 1.70
N THR A 64 -7.59 25.20 1.85
CA THR A 64 -6.73 26.20 1.23
C THR A 64 -6.10 25.69 -0.06
N ALA A 65 -5.66 26.60 -0.93
CA ALA A 65 -4.93 26.24 -2.16
C ALA A 65 -3.66 25.42 -1.86
N LEU A 66 -3.00 25.69 -0.72
CA LEU A 66 -1.82 24.94 -0.29
C LEU A 66 -2.14 23.48 0.05
N GLN A 67 -3.28 23.21 0.70
CA GLN A 67 -3.70 21.84 1.01
C GLN A 67 -4.05 21.05 -0.25
N TRP A 68 -4.66 21.69 -1.24
CA TRP A 68 -4.89 21.08 -2.56
C TRP A 68 -3.58 20.77 -3.29
N ALA A 69 -2.62 21.70 -3.25
CA ALA A 69 -1.28 21.48 -3.82
C ALA A 69 -0.54 20.35 -3.10
N ALA A 70 -0.64 20.27 -1.77
CA ALA A 70 -0.05 19.19 -0.98
C ALA A 70 -0.69 17.83 -1.33
N LEU A 71 -2.02 17.76 -1.48
CA LEU A 71 -2.72 16.54 -1.91
C LEU A 71 -2.25 16.09 -3.30
N ALA A 72 -2.18 17.02 -4.26
CA ALA A 72 -1.68 16.73 -5.61
C ALA A 72 -0.22 16.28 -5.58
N GLY A 73 0.62 16.94 -4.77
CA GLY A 73 2.02 16.60 -4.58
C GLY A 73 2.20 15.19 -4.03
N LEU A 74 1.44 14.81 -2.99
CA LEU A 74 1.47 13.47 -2.40
C LEU A 74 0.98 12.40 -3.39
N GLY A 75 -0.11 12.69 -4.11
CA GLY A 75 -0.66 11.78 -5.12
C GLY A 75 0.30 11.54 -6.28
N LEU A 76 0.95 12.59 -6.79
CA LEU A 76 1.87 12.48 -7.91
C LEU A 76 3.20 11.83 -7.51
N SER A 77 3.81 12.27 -6.41
CA SER A 77 5.12 11.80 -5.99
C SER A 77 5.06 10.39 -5.39
N SER A 78 4.36 10.23 -4.26
CA SER A 78 4.39 9.02 -3.46
C SER A 78 3.55 7.90 -4.06
N MET A 79 2.38 8.24 -4.61
CA MET A 79 1.48 7.23 -5.17
C MET A 79 1.78 6.92 -6.64
N TYR A 80 1.84 7.92 -7.52
CA TYR A 80 2.01 7.62 -8.94
C TYR A 80 3.46 7.32 -9.33
N LEU A 81 4.38 8.26 -9.13
CA LEU A 81 5.79 8.11 -9.53
C LEU A 81 6.51 7.05 -8.69
N GLY A 82 6.24 6.97 -7.39
CA GLY A 82 6.78 5.91 -6.53
C GLY A 82 6.46 4.51 -7.05
N PHE A 83 5.27 4.32 -7.62
CA PHE A 83 4.87 3.03 -8.19
C PHE A 83 5.60 2.64 -9.47
N PHE A 84 6.29 3.57 -10.15
CA PHE A 84 7.11 3.24 -11.31
C PHE A 84 8.31 2.39 -10.87
N ALA A 85 9.02 2.89 -9.85
CA ALA A 85 10.12 2.18 -9.23
C ALA A 85 9.64 0.90 -8.54
N TRP A 86 8.48 0.96 -7.89
CA TRP A 86 7.91 -0.18 -7.18
C TRP A 86 7.56 -1.34 -8.13
N TYR A 87 6.76 -1.11 -9.17
CA TYR A 87 6.41 -2.18 -10.12
C TYR A 87 7.63 -2.75 -10.82
N ARG A 88 8.64 -1.92 -11.13
CA ARG A 88 9.93 -2.40 -11.65
C ARG A 88 10.68 -3.25 -10.62
N GLY A 89 10.68 -2.85 -9.34
CA GLY A 89 11.26 -3.64 -8.25
C GLY A 89 10.56 -4.99 -8.10
N LEU A 90 9.23 -5.01 -8.17
CA LEU A 90 8.43 -6.24 -8.11
C LEU A 90 8.67 -7.15 -9.31
N SER A 91 8.84 -6.60 -10.52
CA SER A 91 9.14 -7.41 -11.70
C SER A 91 10.52 -8.08 -11.60
N LEU A 92 11.47 -7.44 -10.91
CA LEU A 92 12.84 -7.96 -10.74
C LEU A 92 12.97 -8.93 -9.56
N ALA A 93 12.40 -8.60 -8.40
CA ALA A 93 12.58 -9.35 -7.16
C ALA A 93 11.42 -10.30 -6.82
N GLY A 94 10.28 -10.15 -7.52
CA GLY A 94 9.06 -10.90 -7.28
C GLY A 94 8.15 -10.30 -6.22
N VAL A 95 6.85 -10.56 -6.36
CA VAL A 95 5.78 -10.02 -5.51
C VAL A 95 5.96 -10.40 -4.05
N ALA A 96 6.34 -11.66 -3.79
CA ALA A 96 6.51 -12.19 -2.45
C ALA A 96 7.62 -11.48 -1.65
N TYR A 97 8.74 -11.16 -2.30
CA TYR A 97 9.83 -10.42 -1.66
C TYR A 97 9.44 -8.94 -1.47
N GLY A 98 8.82 -8.33 -2.49
CA GLY A 98 8.34 -6.95 -2.39
C GLY A 98 7.36 -6.74 -1.24
N SER A 99 6.40 -7.65 -1.03
CA SER A 99 5.49 -7.59 0.12
C SER A 99 6.23 -7.63 1.47
N GLN A 100 7.36 -8.32 1.58
CA GLN A 100 8.16 -8.34 2.81
C GLN A 100 8.90 -7.03 3.04
N VAL A 101 9.49 -6.47 1.98
CA VAL A 101 10.14 -5.15 2.02
C VAL A 101 9.12 -4.09 2.45
N GLN A 102 7.87 -4.19 2.00
CA GLN A 102 6.82 -3.27 2.38
C GLN A 102 6.45 -3.35 3.88
N GLN A 103 6.60 -4.52 4.53
CA GLN A 103 6.38 -4.63 5.98
C GLN A 103 7.40 -3.83 6.80
N LEU A 104 8.62 -3.67 6.28
CA LEU A 104 9.63 -2.83 6.91
C LEU A 104 9.20 -1.36 6.94
N GLN A 105 8.42 -0.91 5.94
CA GLN A 105 7.93 0.47 5.88
C GLN A 105 7.14 0.84 7.15
N ALA A 106 6.23 -0.02 7.61
CA ALA A 106 5.41 0.28 8.79
C ALA A 106 6.26 0.44 10.07
N LEU A 107 7.27 -0.43 10.25
CA LEU A 107 8.18 -0.39 11.40
C LEU A 107 9.11 0.82 11.33
N LEU A 108 9.65 1.12 10.15
CA LEU A 108 10.45 2.32 9.94
C LEU A 108 9.64 3.59 10.18
N THR A 109 8.39 3.67 9.71
CA THR A 109 7.52 4.82 9.95
C THR A 109 7.29 5.06 11.44
N LEU A 110 7.06 4.00 12.22
CA LEU A 110 6.94 4.10 13.68
C LEU A 110 8.25 4.62 14.31
N MET A 111 9.39 4.08 13.90
CA MET A 111 10.71 4.51 14.37
C MET A 111 10.98 5.98 14.03
N TRP A 112 10.73 6.40 12.78
CA TRP A 112 10.92 7.78 12.35
C TRP A 112 9.96 8.74 13.04
N SER A 113 8.72 8.33 13.33
CA SER A 113 7.78 9.16 14.10
C SER A 113 8.28 9.42 15.51
N ALA A 114 8.82 8.40 16.19
CA ALA A 114 9.43 8.60 17.50
C ALA A 114 10.66 9.52 17.45
N LEU A 115 11.53 9.35 16.45
CA LEU A 115 12.78 10.11 16.33
C LEU A 115 12.60 11.56 15.86
N LEU A 116 11.72 11.79 14.88
CA LEU A 116 11.56 13.08 14.22
C LEU A 116 10.41 13.91 14.80
N LEU A 117 9.32 13.27 15.22
CA LEU A 117 8.13 13.92 15.74
C LEU A 117 8.03 13.85 17.28
N GLY A 118 8.92 13.08 17.93
CA GLY A 118 8.92 12.92 19.38
C GLY A 118 7.70 12.14 19.90
N GLU A 119 7.08 11.31 19.06
CA GLU A 119 5.90 10.54 19.48
C GLU A 119 6.24 9.54 20.59
N SER A 120 5.33 9.42 21.57
CA SER A 120 5.49 8.52 22.71
C SER A 120 5.25 7.06 22.30
N VAL A 121 6.32 6.28 22.22
CA VAL A 121 6.22 4.83 21.97
C VAL A 121 5.86 4.13 23.27
N THR A 122 4.59 3.76 23.41
CA THR A 122 4.11 3.02 24.59
C THR A 122 4.60 1.58 24.58
N VAL A 123 4.63 0.94 25.74
CA VAL A 123 4.91 -0.50 25.86
C VAL A 123 3.95 -1.33 25.01
N GLY A 124 2.67 -0.95 24.94
CA GLY A 124 1.68 -1.61 24.09
C GLY A 124 2.04 -1.56 22.60
N THR A 125 2.53 -0.40 22.12
CA THR A 125 2.99 -0.22 20.74
C THR A 125 4.20 -1.12 20.44
N VAL A 126 5.15 -1.22 21.39
CA VAL A 126 6.31 -2.12 21.25
C VAL A 126 5.87 -3.58 21.18
N LEU A 127 4.98 -4.02 22.08
CA LEU A 127 4.47 -5.39 22.08
C LEU A 127 3.74 -5.73 20.79
N ALA A 128 2.90 -4.81 20.29
CA ALA A 128 2.22 -4.97 19.01
C ALA A 128 3.22 -5.06 17.84
N ALA A 129 4.24 -4.20 17.81
CA ALA A 129 5.28 -4.25 16.79
C ALA A 129 6.05 -5.58 16.82
N CYS A 130 6.43 -6.07 18.01
CA CYS A 130 7.06 -7.38 18.18
C CYS A 130 6.16 -8.52 17.69
N LEU A 131 4.86 -8.48 17.99
CA LEU A 131 3.91 -9.48 17.52
C LEU A 131 3.79 -9.48 15.99
N VAL A 132 3.70 -8.30 15.36
CA VAL A 132 3.68 -8.16 13.90
C VAL A 132 4.95 -8.73 13.29
N ILE A 133 6.13 -8.41 13.85
CA ILE A 133 7.41 -8.97 13.40
C ILE A 133 7.40 -10.49 13.52
N ALA A 134 6.94 -11.05 14.64
CA ALA A 134 6.87 -12.50 14.84
C ALA A 134 5.97 -13.17 13.79
N CYS A 135 4.80 -12.58 13.51
CA CYS A 135 3.89 -13.06 12.45
C CYS A 135 4.54 -13.00 11.07
N VAL A 136 5.26 -11.92 10.75
CA VAL A 136 5.97 -11.77 9.47
C VAL A 136 7.07 -12.81 9.33
N VAL A 137 7.90 -12.99 10.37
CA VAL A 137 8.97 -14.00 10.38
C VAL A 137 8.39 -15.41 10.25
N TRP A 138 7.29 -15.69 10.94
CA TRP A 138 6.60 -16.97 10.82
C TRP A 138 6.07 -17.21 9.40
N ALA A 139 5.40 -16.22 8.80
CA ALA A 139 4.89 -16.28 7.42
C ALA A 139 6.01 -16.40 6.37
N GLN A 140 7.20 -15.84 6.64
CA GLN A 140 8.38 -16.01 5.79
C GLN A 140 8.95 -17.44 5.89
N ARG A 141 9.02 -18.00 7.10
CA ARG A 141 9.60 -19.34 7.34
C ARG A 141 8.68 -20.47 6.91
N SER A 142 7.37 -20.30 6.98
CA SER A 142 6.39 -21.30 6.54
C SER A 142 6.29 -21.43 5.02
N ARG A 143 6.87 -20.48 4.26
CA ARG A 143 7.10 -20.61 2.82
C ARG A 143 8.27 -21.56 2.59
N GLY A 144 8.03 -22.86 2.73
CA GLY A 144 8.95 -23.91 2.31
C GLY A 144 9.41 -23.67 0.87
N SER A 145 10.67 -24.02 0.58
CA SER A 145 11.24 -23.96 -0.77
C SER A 145 10.31 -24.70 -1.74
N PHE A 146 9.53 -23.97 -2.51
CA PHE A 146 8.90 -24.52 -3.71
C PHE A 146 10.03 -24.75 -4.70
N MET A 147 10.65 -25.92 -4.58
CA MET A 147 11.55 -26.47 -5.58
C MET A 147 10.69 -26.72 -6.81
N VAL A 148 10.77 -25.82 -7.78
CA VAL A 148 10.26 -26.09 -9.12
C VAL A 148 11.16 -27.19 -9.66
N ALA A 149 10.62 -28.41 -9.79
CA ALA A 149 11.32 -29.49 -10.44
C ALA A 149 11.65 -29.06 -11.89
N PRO A 150 12.86 -29.33 -12.40
CA PRO A 150 13.16 -29.07 -13.80
C PRO A 150 12.21 -29.90 -14.66
N GLU A 151 11.54 -29.25 -15.61
CA GLU A 151 10.89 -29.95 -16.71
C GLU A 151 12.00 -30.56 -17.57
N GLU A 152 12.13 -31.89 -17.54
CA GLU A 152 12.87 -32.68 -18.53
C GLU A 152 12.08 -32.80 -19.83
#